data_AF-A0AAJ6B7G4-F1
#
_entry.id   AF-A0AAJ6B7G4-F1
#
_cell.length_a   1.000
_cell.length_b   1.000
_cell.length_c   1.000
_cell.angle_alpha   90.00
_cell.angle_beta   90.00
_cell.angle_gamma   90.00
#
_symmetry.space_group_name_H-M   'P 1'
#
loop_
_entity.id
_entity.type
_entity.pdbx_description
1 polymer ?
#
loop_
_entity_poly.entity_id
_entity_poly.type
_entity_poly.pdbx_seq_one_letter_code
_entity_poly.pdbx_strand_id
1 'polypeptide(L)'
;MIEHITRQFVFDNYKAITSVIIDIQKAMFDSDPLFEDGDDGKWYTEMHDALNIPVNDIKKYYSVVSFDHSDISTFTIALSEKLTKLLTKFNVSELIIIAHVKLNFIGNPSNRYQPFQKAIKKFKDITKDLQYEEAFKISLTDLPSLIEIAFWIERCDARAPEFIYFSDVDETIAFYLCKSGGIHIIEYGKEIVFDELIENLDMHFVNGHCEEKFSAGSKIEGRQSSRN
;
A
#
# COMPACT_ATOMS: atom_id res chain seq x y z
N MET A 1 -0.01 0.26 19.25
CA MET A 1 0.50 -1.13 19.41
C MET A 1 0.14 -1.84 18.13
N ILE A 2 1.11 -2.45 17.46
CA ILE A 2 0.86 -3.19 16.22
C ILE A 2 0.27 -4.54 16.59
N GLU A 3 -0.98 -4.77 16.20
CA GLU A 3 -1.69 -6.04 16.38
C GLU A 3 -1.58 -6.87 15.10
N HIS A 4 -1.29 -8.16 15.25
CA HIS A 4 -1.32 -9.13 14.14
C HIS A 4 -2.71 -9.74 14.07
N ILE A 5 -3.38 -9.58 12.95
CA ILE A 5 -4.71 -10.14 12.65
C ILE A 5 -4.61 -11.02 11.41
N THR A 6 -5.58 -11.92 11.21
CA THR A 6 -5.61 -12.76 10.02
C THR A 6 -6.29 -12.04 8.85
N ARG A 7 -5.92 -12.40 7.62
CA ARG A 7 -6.63 -11.97 6.41
C ARG A 7 -8.10 -12.37 6.46
N GLN A 8 -8.39 -13.58 6.95
CA GLN A 8 -9.76 -14.03 7.14
C GLN A 8 -10.54 -13.10 8.08
N PHE A 9 -9.94 -12.66 9.19
CA PHE A 9 -10.55 -11.68 10.06
C PHE A 9 -10.81 -10.36 9.32
N VAL A 10 -9.89 -9.92 8.46
CA VAL A 10 -10.12 -8.73 7.63
C VAL A 10 -11.33 -8.93 6.71
N PHE A 11 -11.39 -10.06 6.03
CA PHE A 11 -12.46 -10.38 5.09
C PHE A 11 -13.84 -10.49 5.73
N ASP A 12 -13.90 -11.00 6.96
CA ASP A 12 -15.15 -11.16 7.70
C ASP A 12 -15.67 -9.83 8.26
N ASN A 13 -14.81 -8.83 8.49
CA ASN A 13 -15.14 -7.63 9.26
C ASN A 13 -15.09 -6.31 8.48
N TYR A 14 -14.31 -6.23 7.38
CA TYR A 14 -14.10 -4.99 6.63
C TYR A 14 -14.46 -5.17 5.15
N LYS A 15 -15.69 -4.82 4.78
CA LYS A 15 -16.27 -5.13 3.47
C LYS A 15 -15.68 -4.30 2.33
N ALA A 16 -15.35 -3.04 2.57
CA ALA A 16 -14.82 -2.11 1.60
C ALA A 16 -13.42 -2.53 1.14
N ILE A 17 -12.49 -2.74 2.07
CA ILE A 17 -11.14 -3.20 1.70
C ILE A 17 -11.17 -4.59 1.09
N THR A 18 -12.06 -5.47 1.58
CA THR A 18 -12.27 -6.79 0.99
C THR A 18 -12.76 -6.70 -0.45
N SER A 19 -13.68 -5.78 -0.75
CA SER A 19 -14.14 -5.56 -2.12
C SER A 19 -13.01 -5.10 -3.05
N VAL A 20 -12.06 -4.28 -2.56
CA VAL A 20 -10.88 -3.87 -3.35
C VAL A 20 -9.97 -5.06 -3.63
N ILE A 21 -9.74 -5.91 -2.62
CA ILE A 21 -8.91 -7.12 -2.75
C ILE A 21 -9.55 -8.12 -3.71
N ILE A 22 -10.87 -8.33 -3.62
CA ILE A 22 -11.58 -9.21 -4.55
C ILE A 22 -11.46 -8.69 -5.99
N ASP A 23 -11.67 -7.39 -6.22
CA ASP A 23 -11.61 -6.82 -7.57
C ASP A 23 -10.24 -6.99 -8.21
N ILE A 24 -9.15 -6.71 -7.48
CA ILE A 24 -7.80 -6.86 -8.01
C ILE A 24 -7.42 -8.34 -8.18
N GLN A 25 -7.77 -9.21 -7.24
CA GLN A 25 -7.51 -10.65 -7.37
C GLN A 25 -8.26 -11.25 -8.57
N LYS A 26 -9.51 -10.85 -8.80
CA LYS A 26 -10.28 -11.26 -9.98
C LYS A 26 -9.66 -10.74 -11.26
N ALA A 27 -9.28 -9.46 -11.30
CA ALA A 27 -8.63 -8.89 -12.47
C ALA A 27 -7.33 -9.63 -12.82
N MET A 28 -6.52 -9.99 -11.81
CA MET A 28 -5.31 -10.79 -11.99
C MET A 28 -5.64 -12.20 -12.50
N PHE A 29 -6.55 -12.90 -11.84
CA PHE A 29 -6.92 -14.27 -12.17
C PHE A 29 -7.56 -14.39 -13.56
N ASP A 30 -8.47 -13.48 -13.93
CA ASP A 30 -9.13 -13.44 -15.24
C ASP A 30 -8.16 -13.05 -16.37
N SER A 31 -7.09 -12.30 -16.05
CA SER A 31 -6.09 -11.86 -17.03
C SER A 31 -5.00 -12.88 -17.30
N ASP A 32 -4.86 -13.91 -16.46
CA ASP A 32 -3.74 -14.85 -16.51
C ASP A 32 -4.20 -16.30 -16.80
N PRO A 33 -4.30 -16.69 -18.08
CA PRO A 33 -4.68 -18.04 -18.48
C PRO A 33 -3.56 -19.08 -18.27
N LEU A 34 -2.40 -18.70 -17.69
CA LEU A 34 -1.18 -19.52 -17.72
C LEU A 34 -1.07 -20.53 -16.58
N PHE A 35 -1.95 -20.48 -15.57
CA PHE A 35 -1.83 -21.28 -14.35
C PHE A 35 -2.92 -22.36 -14.24
N GLU A 36 -3.08 -23.20 -15.27
CA GLU A 36 -4.15 -24.21 -15.31
C GLU A 36 -3.74 -25.60 -14.75
N ASP A 37 -2.46 -25.98 -14.70
CA ASP A 37 -2.05 -27.33 -14.29
C ASP A 37 -0.83 -27.38 -13.34
N GLY A 38 -0.87 -28.30 -12.36
CA GLY A 38 0.28 -28.65 -11.49
C GLY A 38 0.41 -27.85 -10.19
N ASP A 39 1.59 -27.93 -9.57
CA ASP A 39 1.89 -27.27 -8.28
C ASP A 39 1.81 -25.73 -8.39
N ASP A 40 2.13 -25.17 -9.56
CA ASP A 40 2.08 -23.73 -9.83
C ASP A 40 0.65 -23.20 -9.82
N GLY A 41 -0.32 -23.93 -10.38
CA GLY A 41 -1.73 -23.57 -10.35
C GLY A 41 -2.34 -23.63 -8.95
N LYS A 42 -1.92 -24.61 -8.13
CA LYS A 42 -2.33 -24.70 -6.73
C LYS A 42 -1.80 -23.50 -5.93
N TRP A 43 -0.51 -23.20 -6.02
CA TRP A 43 0.09 -22.04 -5.36
C TRP A 43 -0.56 -20.73 -5.80
N TYR A 44 -0.79 -20.56 -7.10
CA TYR A 44 -1.46 -19.39 -7.67
C TYR A 44 -2.88 -19.23 -7.10
N THR A 45 -3.63 -20.32 -6.96
CA THR A 45 -4.96 -20.29 -6.35
C THR A 45 -4.91 -19.95 -4.85
N GLU A 46 -3.94 -20.52 -4.12
CA GLU A 46 -3.77 -20.30 -2.68
C GLU A 46 -3.41 -18.85 -2.33
N MET A 47 -2.65 -18.16 -3.19
CA MET A 47 -2.36 -16.73 -2.97
C MET A 47 -3.55 -15.81 -3.25
N HIS A 48 -4.55 -16.27 -4.03
CA HIS A 48 -5.78 -15.54 -4.35
C HIS A 48 -6.93 -15.94 -3.41
N ASP A 49 -6.72 -15.68 -2.13
CA ASP A 49 -7.56 -16.14 -1.03
C ASP A 49 -8.93 -15.46 -0.89
N ALA A 50 -9.23 -14.45 -1.71
CA ALA A 50 -10.50 -13.72 -1.68
C ALA A 50 -11.43 -14.06 -2.86
N LEU A 51 -10.99 -14.85 -3.85
CA LEU A 51 -11.75 -15.08 -5.10
C LEU A 51 -13.18 -15.61 -4.89
N ASN A 52 -13.36 -16.46 -3.87
CA ASN A 52 -14.63 -17.11 -3.57
C ASN A 52 -15.52 -16.29 -2.62
N ILE A 53 -15.06 -15.12 -2.18
CA ILE A 53 -15.82 -14.25 -1.28
C ILE A 53 -16.86 -13.48 -2.10
N PRO A 54 -18.13 -13.40 -1.65
CA PRO A 54 -19.14 -12.60 -2.33
C PRO A 54 -18.72 -11.14 -2.45
N VAL A 55 -18.86 -10.59 -3.66
CA VAL A 55 -18.56 -9.18 -3.92
C VAL A 55 -19.63 -8.30 -3.28
N ASN A 56 -19.21 -7.32 -2.50
CA ASN A 56 -20.05 -6.20 -2.10
C ASN A 56 -19.81 -5.05 -3.08
N ASP A 57 -20.87 -4.60 -3.74
CA ASP A 57 -20.79 -3.46 -4.65
C ASP A 57 -20.72 -2.17 -3.80
N ILE A 58 -19.49 -1.69 -3.61
CA ILE A 58 -19.19 -0.46 -2.88
C ILE A 58 -18.62 0.51 -3.91
N LYS A 59 -19.27 1.66 -4.05
CA LYS A 59 -18.77 2.72 -4.92
C LYS A 59 -17.39 3.18 -4.43
N LYS A 60 -16.41 3.25 -5.32
CA LYS A 60 -15.04 3.65 -5.02
C LYS A 60 -14.66 4.85 -5.88
N TYR A 61 -13.91 5.77 -5.31
CA TYR A 61 -13.29 6.88 -6.03
C TYR A 61 -11.79 6.78 -5.86
N TYR A 62 -11.07 7.01 -6.95
CA TYR A 62 -9.63 6.81 -7.00
C TYR A 62 -8.97 8.13 -7.35
N SER A 63 -7.96 8.47 -6.56
CA SER A 63 -7.13 9.63 -6.83
C SER A 63 -5.68 9.31 -6.50
N VAL A 64 -4.76 10.07 -7.09
CA VAL A 64 -3.34 9.95 -6.79
C VAL A 64 -2.86 11.31 -6.31
N VAL A 65 -2.25 11.32 -5.13
CA VAL A 65 -1.65 12.53 -4.56
C VAL A 65 -0.15 12.35 -4.38
N SER A 66 0.58 13.45 -4.50
CA SER A 66 2.01 13.50 -4.29
C SER A 66 2.39 14.81 -3.60
N PHE A 67 3.68 14.97 -3.36
CA PHE A 67 4.26 16.19 -2.84
C PHE A 67 5.69 16.29 -3.32
N ASP A 68 6.20 17.51 -3.37
CA ASP A 68 7.60 17.74 -3.71
C ASP A 68 8.49 17.40 -2.52
N HIS A 69 9.46 16.52 -2.77
CA HIS A 69 10.51 16.23 -1.81
C HIS A 69 11.70 15.60 -2.54
N SER A 70 12.87 16.20 -2.44
CA SER A 70 14.06 15.79 -3.22
C SER A 70 14.98 14.81 -2.49
N ASP A 71 14.93 14.79 -1.15
CA ASP A 71 15.84 13.96 -0.35
C ASP A 71 15.20 12.64 0.06
N ILE A 72 15.61 11.56 -0.61
CA ILE A 72 15.13 10.20 -0.35
C ILE A 72 15.37 9.72 1.09
N SER A 73 16.38 10.24 1.78
CA SER A 73 16.71 9.82 3.15
C SER A 73 15.71 10.32 4.19
N THR A 74 15.04 11.43 3.89
CA THR A 74 14.00 12.05 4.73
C THR A 74 12.60 11.90 4.15
N PHE A 75 12.48 11.33 2.96
CA PHE A 75 11.22 11.19 2.22
C PHE A 75 10.15 10.43 3.01
N THR A 76 10.47 9.27 3.60
CA THR A 76 9.49 8.46 4.34
C THR A 76 8.98 9.16 5.59
N ILE A 77 9.79 10.03 6.21
CA ILE A 77 9.37 10.86 7.34
C ILE A 77 8.34 11.89 6.87
N ALA A 78 8.66 12.66 5.83
CA ALA A 78 7.75 13.65 5.26
C ALA A 78 6.42 13.01 4.76
N LEU A 79 6.52 11.85 4.12
CA LEU A 79 5.37 11.06 3.68
C LEU A 79 4.48 10.67 4.87
N SER A 80 5.08 10.15 5.93
CA SER A 80 4.37 9.72 7.15
C SER A 80 3.69 10.89 7.86
N GLU A 81 4.34 12.06 7.92
CA GLU A 81 3.76 13.27 8.50
C GLU A 81 2.54 13.76 7.71
N LYS A 82 2.63 13.77 6.38
CA LYS A 82 1.52 14.17 5.50
C LYS A 82 0.35 13.22 5.59
N LEU A 83 0.60 11.91 5.54
CA LEU A 83 -0.43 10.89 5.73
C LEU A 83 -1.07 10.98 7.10
N THR A 84 -0.29 11.14 8.17
CA THR A 84 -0.83 11.32 9.53
C THR A 84 -1.75 12.54 9.60
N LYS A 85 -1.35 13.68 9.01
CA LYS A 85 -2.18 14.89 8.97
C LYS A 85 -3.48 14.66 8.18
N LEU A 86 -3.40 14.03 7.00
CA LEU A 86 -4.57 13.71 6.17
C LEU A 86 -5.55 12.80 6.93
N LEU A 87 -5.06 11.70 7.49
CA LEU A 87 -5.87 10.73 8.24
C LEU A 87 -6.50 11.36 9.49
N THR A 88 -5.76 12.23 10.18
CA THR A 88 -6.29 12.98 11.33
C THR A 88 -7.46 13.90 10.93
N LYS A 89 -7.42 14.51 9.73
CA LYS A 89 -8.54 15.34 9.24
C LYS A 89 -9.82 14.54 9.03
N PHE A 90 -9.69 13.24 8.76
CA PHE A 90 -10.81 12.31 8.64
C PHE A 90 -11.17 11.60 9.95
N ASN A 91 -10.57 12.00 11.08
CA ASN A 91 -10.74 11.36 12.38
C ASN A 91 -10.36 9.87 12.41
N VAL A 92 -9.49 9.44 11.48
CA VAL A 92 -8.98 8.06 11.48
C VAL A 92 -8.11 7.88 12.71
N SER A 93 -8.37 6.81 13.46
CA SER A 93 -7.62 6.46 14.67
C SER A 93 -6.79 5.19 14.48
N GLU A 94 -7.32 4.26 13.68
CA GLU A 94 -6.74 2.95 13.42
C GLU A 94 -6.78 2.62 11.93
N LEU A 95 -5.81 1.80 11.50
CA LEU A 95 -5.70 1.31 10.13
C LEU A 95 -5.54 -0.21 10.12
N ILE A 96 -6.12 -0.83 9.10
CA ILE A 96 -5.87 -2.20 8.65
C ILE A 96 -4.83 -2.16 7.53
N ILE A 97 -3.78 -2.97 7.65
CA ILE A 97 -2.74 -3.10 6.63
C ILE A 97 -2.76 -4.51 6.07
N ILE A 98 -2.96 -4.65 4.77
CA ILE A 98 -3.11 -5.95 4.12
C ILE A 98 -2.61 -5.89 2.67
N ALA A 99 -1.92 -6.94 2.23
CA ALA A 99 -1.51 -7.09 0.84
C ALA A 99 -2.68 -7.56 -0.06
N HIS A 100 -2.70 -7.15 -1.33
CA HIS A 100 -3.74 -7.59 -2.27
C HIS A 100 -3.78 -9.10 -2.51
N VAL A 101 -2.63 -9.78 -2.49
CA VAL A 101 -2.54 -11.25 -2.55
C VAL A 101 -1.89 -11.78 -1.28
N LYS A 102 -2.17 -13.04 -0.97
CA LYS A 102 -1.56 -13.74 0.16
C LYS A 102 -0.14 -14.18 -0.21
N LEU A 103 0.78 -13.22 -0.11
CA LEU A 103 2.21 -13.39 -0.26
C LEU A 103 2.93 -12.79 0.96
N ASN A 104 4.14 -13.28 1.21
CA ASN A 104 5.04 -12.66 2.18
C ASN A 104 5.25 -11.19 1.83
N PHE A 105 5.13 -10.30 2.82
CA PHE A 105 5.46 -8.87 2.63
C PHE A 105 6.91 -8.66 2.16
N ILE A 106 7.84 -9.56 2.53
CA ILE A 106 9.23 -9.55 2.08
C ILE A 106 9.44 -10.72 1.10
N GLY A 107 9.62 -10.41 -0.18
CA GLY A 107 9.87 -11.39 -1.24
C GLY A 107 11.35 -11.70 -1.48
N ASN A 108 12.25 -10.76 -1.19
CA ASN A 108 13.69 -10.91 -1.40
C ASN A 108 14.53 -10.39 -0.22
N PRO A 109 14.65 -11.17 0.87
CA PRO A 109 15.44 -10.77 2.04
C PRO A 109 16.95 -10.64 1.75
N SER A 110 17.44 -11.17 0.62
CA SER A 110 18.85 -11.17 0.24
C SER A 110 19.35 -9.88 -0.42
N ASN A 111 18.44 -8.95 -0.76
CA ASN A 111 18.79 -7.68 -1.39
C ASN A 111 19.74 -6.85 -0.49
N ARG A 112 20.92 -6.48 -1.00
CA ARG A 112 22.00 -5.85 -0.20
C ARG A 112 21.84 -4.34 0.00
N TYR A 113 20.80 -3.71 -0.53
CA TYR A 113 20.60 -2.28 -0.42
C TYR A 113 20.30 -1.87 1.03
N GLN A 114 21.14 -0.99 1.59
CA GLN A 114 21.16 -0.72 3.03
C GLN A 114 19.85 -0.14 3.59
N PRO A 115 19.19 0.84 2.94
CA PRO A 115 17.88 1.31 3.40
C PRO A 115 16.83 0.20 3.46
N PHE A 116 16.79 -0.67 2.45
CA PHE A 116 15.86 -1.80 2.44
C PHE A 116 16.19 -2.84 3.54
N GLN A 117 17.47 -3.12 3.80
CA GLN A 117 17.87 -3.99 4.91
C GLN A 117 17.46 -3.43 6.29
N LYS A 118 17.46 -2.10 6.46
CA LYS A 118 16.92 -1.47 7.68
C LYS A 118 15.41 -1.67 7.79
N ALA A 119 14.67 -1.54 6.69
CA ALA A 119 13.24 -1.81 6.64
C ALA A 119 12.92 -3.28 6.96
N ILE A 120 13.65 -4.23 6.37
CA ILE A 120 13.53 -5.67 6.68
C ILE A 120 13.77 -5.93 8.16
N LYS A 121 14.78 -5.32 8.75
CA LYS A 121 15.06 -5.47 10.19
C LYS A 121 13.90 -4.95 11.04
N LYS A 122 13.37 -3.75 10.74
CA LYS A 122 12.20 -3.19 11.43
C LYS A 122 10.98 -4.09 11.28
N PHE A 123 10.72 -4.59 10.08
CA PHE A 123 9.64 -5.53 9.82
C PHE A 123 9.79 -6.80 10.66
N LYS A 124 10.97 -7.43 10.67
CA LYS A 124 11.27 -8.60 11.52
C LYS A 124 11.12 -8.30 13.00
N ASP A 125 11.45 -7.10 13.45
CA ASP A 125 11.29 -6.71 14.85
C ASP A 125 9.81 -6.58 15.24
N ILE A 126 8.93 -6.22 14.30
CA ILE A 126 7.47 -6.17 14.48
C ILE A 126 6.87 -7.59 14.43
N THR A 127 7.08 -8.30 13.32
CA THR A 127 6.41 -9.58 13.02
C THR A 127 7.02 -10.77 13.74
N LYS A 128 8.31 -10.68 14.06
CA LYS A 128 9.18 -11.81 14.42
C LYS A 128 9.31 -12.87 13.31
N ASP A 129 8.79 -12.60 12.12
CA ASP A 129 8.74 -13.51 10.99
C ASP A 129 8.83 -12.76 9.64
N LEU A 130 9.79 -13.15 8.81
CA LEU A 130 9.94 -12.59 7.46
C LEU A 130 9.00 -13.26 6.45
N GLN A 131 8.34 -14.36 6.82
CA GLN A 131 7.33 -15.04 6.02
C GLN A 131 5.90 -14.64 6.41
N TYR A 132 5.76 -13.45 7.01
CA TYR A 132 4.47 -12.95 7.41
C TYR A 132 3.66 -12.52 6.17
N GLU A 133 2.49 -13.12 6.01
CA GLU A 133 1.58 -12.95 4.87
C GLU A 133 0.18 -12.45 5.29
N GLU A 134 -0.03 -12.22 6.58
CA GLU A 134 -1.34 -11.89 7.15
C GLU A 134 -1.60 -10.37 7.13
N ALA A 135 -2.25 -9.80 8.15
CA ALA A 135 -2.61 -8.39 8.19
C ALA A 135 -2.29 -7.73 9.54
N PHE A 136 -2.10 -6.41 9.52
CA PHE A 136 -1.87 -5.63 10.73
C PHE A 136 -3.09 -4.79 11.07
N LYS A 137 -3.35 -4.61 12.35
CA LYS A 137 -4.15 -3.48 12.86
C LYS A 137 -3.24 -2.55 13.65
N ILE A 138 -3.23 -1.27 13.30
CA ILE A 138 -2.31 -0.28 13.89
C ILE A 138 -3.05 1.01 14.27
N SER A 139 -2.50 1.75 15.24
CA SER A 139 -2.87 3.15 15.49
C SER A 139 -2.02 4.10 14.65
N LEU A 140 -2.46 5.35 14.49
CA LEU A 140 -1.68 6.38 13.76
C LEU A 140 -0.28 6.63 14.35
N THR A 141 -0.05 6.33 15.62
CA THR A 141 1.28 6.44 16.24
C THR A 141 2.31 5.47 15.64
N ASP A 142 1.84 4.32 15.14
CA ASP A 142 2.70 3.29 14.55
C ASP A 142 2.89 3.48 13.04
N LEU A 143 2.02 4.27 12.41
CA LEU A 143 2.00 4.53 10.96
C LEU A 143 3.38 4.86 10.38
N PRO A 144 4.21 5.75 10.98
CA PRO A 144 5.50 6.09 10.38
C PRO A 144 6.42 4.89 10.16
N SER A 145 6.39 3.91 11.06
CA SER A 145 7.21 2.70 10.94
C SER A 145 6.76 1.84 9.77
N LEU A 146 5.44 1.69 9.60
CA LEU A 146 4.87 0.85 8.53
C LEU A 146 4.95 1.53 7.17
N ILE A 147 4.85 2.86 7.10
CA ILE A 147 5.07 3.61 5.86
C ILE A 147 6.51 3.48 5.35
N GLU A 148 7.49 3.60 6.25
CA GLU A 148 8.89 3.38 5.86
C GLU A 148 9.11 1.96 5.34
N ILE A 149 8.54 0.95 6.02
CA ILE A 149 8.63 -0.45 5.58
C ILE A 149 7.99 -0.64 4.21
N ALA A 150 6.72 -0.24 4.05
CA ALA A 150 5.98 -0.41 2.80
C ALA A 150 6.67 0.32 1.63
N PHE A 151 7.16 1.55 1.85
CA PHE A 151 7.87 2.31 0.83
C PHE A 151 9.12 1.57 0.33
N TRP A 152 9.93 1.01 1.24
CA TRP A 152 11.15 0.31 0.84
C TRP A 152 10.90 -1.07 0.24
N ILE A 153 9.84 -1.78 0.68
CA ILE A 153 9.39 -3.01 0.04
C ILE A 153 9.02 -2.72 -1.41
N GLU A 154 8.05 -1.83 -1.60
CA GLU A 154 7.49 -1.48 -2.91
C GLU A 154 8.56 -0.93 -3.88
N ARG A 155 9.55 -0.21 -3.35
CA ARG A 155 10.64 0.35 -4.17
C ARG A 155 11.73 -0.67 -4.53
N CYS A 156 12.02 -1.65 -3.68
CA CYS A 156 13.24 -2.45 -3.76
C CYS A 156 13.02 -3.97 -3.85
N ASP A 157 11.79 -4.44 -3.71
CA ASP A 157 11.46 -5.85 -3.67
C ASP A 157 10.41 -6.22 -4.72
N ALA A 158 10.87 -6.47 -5.94
CA ALA A 158 10.00 -6.89 -7.05
C ALA A 158 9.32 -8.27 -6.85
N ARG A 159 9.60 -8.97 -5.74
CA ARG A 159 8.96 -10.23 -5.37
C ARG A 159 7.93 -10.07 -4.25
N ALA A 160 7.83 -8.90 -3.65
CA ALA A 160 6.82 -8.60 -2.66
C ALA A 160 5.46 -8.29 -3.34
N PRO A 161 4.35 -8.35 -2.60
CA PRO A 161 3.08 -7.88 -3.12
C PRO A 161 3.14 -6.41 -3.53
N GLU A 162 2.83 -6.11 -4.79
CA GLU A 162 2.77 -4.78 -5.39
C GLU A 162 1.81 -3.83 -4.65
N PHE A 163 0.61 -4.30 -4.29
CA PHE A 163 -0.34 -3.48 -3.54
C PHE A 163 -0.38 -3.90 -2.08
N ILE A 164 0.08 -3.01 -1.20
CA ILE A 164 -0.08 -3.07 0.26
C ILE A 164 -1.01 -1.94 0.65
N TYR A 165 -2.24 -2.27 1.02
CA TYR A 165 -3.26 -1.31 1.38
C TYR A 165 -3.19 -0.95 2.86
N PHE A 166 -3.46 0.32 3.15
CA PHE A 166 -3.69 0.91 4.46
C PHE A 166 -5.12 1.44 4.45
N SER A 167 -6.06 0.74 5.08
CA SER A 167 -7.48 1.12 5.13
C SER A 167 -7.86 1.57 6.53
N ASP A 168 -8.64 2.63 6.68
CA ASP A 168 -9.25 2.94 7.97
C ASP A 168 -10.25 1.86 8.40
N VAL A 169 -10.41 1.71 9.71
CA VAL A 169 -11.34 0.73 10.29
C VAL A 169 -12.81 1.10 10.09
N ASP A 170 -13.10 2.39 9.85
CA ASP A 170 -14.44 2.89 9.56
C ASP A 170 -14.80 2.78 8.07
N GLU A 171 -13.90 2.23 7.25
CA GLU A 171 -14.09 1.97 5.82
C GLU A 171 -14.50 3.21 5.04
N THR A 172 -13.88 4.35 5.34
CA THR A 172 -14.07 5.63 4.65
C THR A 172 -12.98 5.88 3.60
N ILE A 173 -11.73 5.54 3.91
CA ILE A 173 -10.55 5.83 3.10
C ILE A 173 -9.50 4.73 3.21
N ALA A 174 -8.95 4.32 2.07
CA ALA A 174 -7.75 3.52 2.02
C ALA A 174 -6.70 4.18 1.13
N PHE A 175 -5.45 3.75 1.27
CA PHE A 175 -4.40 4.11 0.34
C PHE A 175 -3.37 3.00 0.19
N TYR A 176 -2.57 3.08 -0.88
CA TYR A 176 -1.34 2.33 -1.03
C TYR A 176 -0.27 3.24 -1.63
N LEU A 177 0.99 2.83 -1.50
CA LEU A 177 2.13 3.54 -2.09
C LEU A 177 2.55 2.82 -3.37
N CYS A 178 2.90 3.56 -4.42
CA CYS A 178 3.61 2.97 -5.56
C CYS A 178 5.13 3.08 -5.39
N LYS A 179 5.91 2.38 -6.23
CA LYS A 179 7.39 2.44 -6.23
C LYS A 179 7.99 3.83 -6.29
N SER A 180 7.30 4.76 -6.96
CA SER A 180 7.71 6.16 -7.09
C SER A 180 7.38 6.97 -5.84
N GLY A 181 6.60 6.41 -4.91
CA GLY A 181 6.11 6.98 -3.65
C GLY A 181 4.97 7.99 -3.81
N GLY A 182 4.20 7.87 -4.89
CA GLY A 182 2.87 8.47 -5.00
C GLY A 182 1.89 7.73 -4.08
N ILE A 183 0.91 8.47 -3.56
CA ILE A 183 -0.10 7.96 -2.65
C ILE A 183 -1.37 7.75 -3.48
N HIS A 184 -1.72 6.49 -3.70
CA HIS A 184 -2.94 6.10 -4.40
C HIS A 184 -4.05 5.98 -3.37
N ILE A 185 -5.01 6.89 -3.39
CA ILE A 185 -6.11 6.98 -2.46
C ILE A 185 -7.35 6.30 -3.06
N ILE A 186 -8.06 5.58 -2.20
CA ILE A 186 -9.36 4.96 -2.47
C ILE A 186 -10.35 5.52 -1.46
N GLU A 187 -11.43 6.11 -1.93
CA GLU A 187 -12.50 6.66 -1.08
C GLU A 187 -13.75 5.82 -1.27
N TYR A 188 -14.37 5.40 -0.17
CA TYR A 188 -15.50 4.48 -0.20
C TYR A 188 -16.83 5.25 -0.05
N GLY A 189 -17.78 4.96 -0.94
CA GLY A 189 -19.13 5.51 -0.95
C GLY A 189 -19.24 6.95 -1.47
N LYS A 190 -18.35 7.86 -1.08
CA LYS A 190 -18.33 9.27 -1.50
C LYS A 190 -16.90 9.83 -1.60
N GLU A 191 -16.74 10.82 -2.48
CA GLU A 191 -15.55 11.67 -2.50
C GLU A 191 -15.54 12.57 -1.24
N ILE A 192 -14.39 12.65 -0.60
CA ILE A 192 -14.05 13.39 0.61
C ILE A 192 -12.67 14.07 0.53
N VAL A 193 -11.84 13.68 -0.42
CA VAL A 193 -10.53 14.26 -0.72
C VAL A 193 -10.66 15.22 -1.90
N PHE A 194 -10.49 16.51 -1.63
CA PHE A 194 -10.65 17.58 -2.62
C PHE A 194 -9.41 18.50 -2.65
N ASP A 195 -9.28 19.31 -3.71
CA ASP A 195 -8.11 20.17 -3.95
C ASP A 195 -7.71 21.00 -2.73
N GLU A 196 -8.67 21.72 -2.14
CA GLU A 196 -8.41 22.58 -0.97
C GLU A 196 -7.81 21.79 0.22
N LEU A 197 -8.26 20.56 0.47
CA LEU A 197 -7.71 19.73 1.54
C LEU A 197 -6.27 19.32 1.24
N ILE A 198 -6.01 18.91 0.00
CA ILE A 198 -4.70 18.41 -0.46
C ILE A 198 -3.67 19.53 -0.51
N GLU A 199 -4.04 20.69 -1.04
CA GLU A 199 -3.18 21.88 -1.08
C GLU A 199 -2.82 22.38 0.31
N ASN A 200 -3.78 22.37 1.25
CA ASN A 200 -3.54 22.75 2.65
C ASN A 200 -2.56 21.83 3.40
N LEU A 201 -2.23 20.67 2.82
CA LEU A 201 -1.25 19.72 3.36
C LEU A 201 0.09 19.76 2.59
N ASP A 202 0.28 20.77 1.74
CA ASP A 202 1.38 20.91 0.79
C ASP A 202 1.53 19.65 -0.07
N MET A 203 0.41 19.14 -0.55
CA MET A 203 0.32 18.02 -1.51
C MET A 203 -0.39 18.50 -2.77
N HIS A 204 -0.34 17.71 -3.83
CA HIS A 204 -1.02 17.97 -5.08
C HIS A 204 -1.53 16.68 -5.72
N PHE A 205 -2.64 16.75 -6.44
CA PHE A 205 -3.09 15.65 -7.27
C PHE A 205 -2.15 15.43 -8.46
N VAL A 206 -1.98 14.18 -8.86
CA VAL A 206 -1.19 13.78 -10.01
C VAL A 206 -2.12 13.36 -11.14
N ASN A 207 -2.01 14.01 -12.28
CA ASN A 207 -2.64 13.54 -13.51
C ASN A 207 -1.66 12.69 -14.30
N GLY A 208 -2.06 11.47 -14.67
CA GLY A 208 -1.23 10.55 -15.44
C GLY A 208 -0.36 9.64 -14.58
N HIS A 209 0.83 9.29 -15.07
CA HIS A 209 1.71 8.31 -14.44
C HIS A 209 2.62 8.92 -13.35
N CYS A 210 2.89 8.14 -12.30
CA CYS A 210 3.87 8.49 -11.26
C CYS A 210 5.29 8.19 -11.74
N GLU A 211 6.00 9.19 -12.26
CA GLU A 211 7.35 9.02 -12.84
C GLU A 211 8.47 9.59 -11.94
N GLU A 212 9.61 8.91 -11.94
CA GLU A 212 10.84 9.37 -11.28
C GLU A 212 11.62 10.29 -12.22
N LYS A 213 12.21 11.37 -11.69
CA LYS A 213 13.12 12.23 -12.43
C LYS A 213 14.55 11.75 -12.23
N PHE A 214 15.24 11.42 -13.32
CA PHE A 214 16.62 10.96 -13.29
C PHE A 214 17.59 12.05 -13.76
N SER A 215 18.72 12.18 -13.07
CA SER A 215 19.92 12.89 -13.53
C SER A 215 20.48 12.26 -14.79
N ALA A 216 21.37 12.99 -15.48
CA ALA A 216 22.18 12.44 -16.57
C ALA A 216 23.05 11.22 -16.16
N GLY A 217 23.27 11.01 -14.86
CA GLY A 217 23.97 9.84 -14.31
C GLY A 217 23.06 8.74 -13.79
N SER A 218 21.78 8.71 -14.18
CA SER A 218 20.76 7.75 -13.73
C SER A 218 20.48 7.75 -12.22
N LYS A 219 20.98 8.73 -11.47
CA LYS A 219 20.54 8.98 -10.08
C LYS A 219 19.17 9.64 -10.10
N ILE A 220 18.31 9.26 -9.18
CA ILE A 220 17.01 9.90 -8.99
C ILE A 220 17.25 11.28 -8.35
N GLU A 221 16.83 12.35 -9.03
CA GLU A 221 16.96 13.76 -8.60
C GLU A 221 15.67 14.30 -7.97
N GLY A 222 14.55 13.60 -8.16
CA GLY A 222 13.24 14.02 -7.70
C GLY A 222 12.14 13.30 -8.48
N ARG A 223 10.95 13.91 -8.56
CA ARG A 223 9.79 13.33 -9.24
C ARG A 223 9.38 14.16 -10.45
N GLN A 224 8.82 13.48 -11.44
CA GLN A 224 8.06 14.11 -12.51
C GLN A 224 6.59 13.78 -12.26
N SER A 225 5.81 14.80 -11.90
CA SER A 225 4.36 14.70 -11.86
C SER A 225 3.80 15.86 -12.67
N SER A 226 2.92 15.58 -13.62
CA SER A 226 2.12 16.62 -14.27
C SER A 226 1.21 17.22 -13.22
N ARG A 227 1.44 18.50 -12.90
CA ARG A 227 0.50 19.31 -12.12
C ARG A 227 -0.63 19.78 -13.03
N ASN A 228 -1.81 20.00 -12.45
CA ASN A 228 -2.78 20.92 -13.03
C ASN A 228 -2.28 22.36 -12.91
#